data_AF-A0AAW0GGW7-F1
#
_entry.id   AF-A0AAW0GGW7-F1
#
_cell.length_a   1.000
_cell.length_b   1.000
_cell.length_c   1.000
_cell.angle_alpha   90.00
_cell.angle_beta   90.00
_cell.angle_gamma   90.00
#
_symmetry.space_group_name_H-M   'P 1'
#
loop_
_entity.id
_entity.type
_entity.pdbx_description
1 polymer ?
#
loop_
_entity_poly.entity_id
_entity_poly.type
_entity_poly.pdbx_seq_one_letter_code
_entity_poly.pdbx_strand_id
1 'polypeptide(L)'
;MAAAFHAARAADPHAKLYANDFNIEGPGLKASAYHSLIKALKKEGVPIDGLGIQSHLTVGQLPPNIKENLESFTKLGVEIALTELDIRITLPSTPELLAQQRKDYETVISACNEVKGCIGMTVWDFTDKYSWIPGSFPGEGDACPWDDNLQRKPAFLGIIDGLNA
;
A
#
# COMPACT_ATOMS: atom_id res chain seq x y z
N MET A 1 20.10 -1.12 -7.83
CA MET A 1 19.19 -2.09 -7.18
C MET A 1 19.81 -3.48 -7.11
N ALA A 2 20.23 -4.10 -8.22
CA ALA A 2 20.79 -5.47 -8.25
C ALA A 2 21.85 -5.80 -7.18
N ALA A 3 22.90 -4.97 -7.04
CA ALA A 3 23.97 -5.19 -6.07
C ALA A 3 23.46 -5.28 -4.61
N ALA A 4 22.47 -4.46 -4.24
CA ALA A 4 21.87 -4.48 -2.91
C ALA A 4 21.10 -5.78 -2.64
N PHE A 5 20.34 -6.26 -3.63
CA PHE A 5 19.61 -7.53 -3.51
C PHE A 5 20.55 -8.73 -3.40
N HIS A 6 21.63 -8.76 -4.19
CA HIS A 6 22.63 -9.84 -4.07
C HIS A 6 23.35 -9.81 -2.71
N ALA A 7 23.72 -8.62 -2.22
CA ALA A 7 24.33 -8.48 -0.91
C ALA A 7 23.37 -8.91 0.22
N ALA A 8 22.10 -8.50 0.16
CA ALA A 8 21.09 -8.89 1.14
C ALA A 8 20.85 -10.41 1.11
N ARG A 9 20.73 -11.02 -0.07
CA ARG A 9 20.57 -12.47 -0.22
C ARG A 9 21.78 -13.25 0.29
N ALA A 10 22.99 -12.71 0.10
CA ALA A 10 24.21 -13.33 0.62
C ALA A 10 24.28 -13.28 2.15
N ALA A 11 23.74 -12.23 2.76
CA ALA A 11 23.66 -12.09 4.21
C ALA A 11 22.58 -12.98 4.84
N ASP A 12 21.40 -13.08 4.21
CA ASP A 12 20.31 -13.97 4.65
C ASP A 12 19.60 -14.64 3.44
N PRO A 13 19.85 -15.94 3.21
CA PRO A 13 19.18 -16.71 2.16
C PRO A 13 17.69 -16.96 2.37
N HIS A 14 17.16 -16.74 3.56
CA HIS A 14 15.77 -17.07 3.93
C HIS A 14 14.85 -15.84 3.98
N ALA A 15 15.41 -14.65 4.22
CA ALA A 15 14.63 -13.41 4.20
C ALA A 15 13.99 -13.16 2.82
N LYS A 16 12.74 -12.69 2.80
CA LYS A 16 12.10 -12.24 1.57
C LYS A 16 12.57 -10.82 1.24
N LEU A 17 13.06 -10.61 0.02
CA LEU A 17 13.64 -9.35 -0.42
C LEU A 17 12.64 -8.55 -1.26
N TYR A 18 12.28 -7.38 -0.75
CA TYR A 18 11.29 -6.49 -1.35
C TYR A 18 11.93 -5.21 -1.90
N ALA A 19 11.49 -4.78 -3.08
CA ALA A 19 11.55 -3.36 -3.44
C ALA A 19 10.29 -2.69 -2.88
N ASN A 20 10.37 -1.44 -2.42
CA ASN A 20 9.24 -0.75 -1.78
C ASN A 20 9.11 0.68 -2.33
N ASP A 21 7.91 1.09 -2.74
CA ASP A 21 7.69 2.44 -3.29
C ASP A 21 6.20 2.85 -3.28
N PHE A 22 5.95 4.16 -3.40
CA PHE A 22 4.62 4.79 -3.50
C PHE A 22 4.21 5.08 -4.96
N ASN A 23 2.94 5.42 -5.18
CA ASN A 23 2.39 5.83 -6.49
C ASN A 23 2.51 4.74 -7.57
N ILE A 24 2.38 3.48 -7.15
CA ILE A 24 2.40 2.30 -8.02
C ILE A 24 1.21 1.37 -7.76
N GLU A 25 0.21 1.82 -7.00
CA GLU A 25 -1.02 1.11 -6.62
C GLU A 25 -1.91 0.86 -7.84
N GLY A 26 -1.93 1.80 -8.78
CA GLY A 26 -2.68 1.69 -10.05
C GLY A 26 -1.82 1.96 -11.29
N PRO A 27 -2.42 1.89 -12.49
CA PRO A 27 -1.72 2.02 -13.75
C PRO A 27 -1.17 3.44 -13.92
N GLY A 28 0.06 3.55 -14.41
CA GLY A 28 0.72 4.82 -14.64
C GLY A 28 2.17 4.65 -15.09
N LEU A 29 2.86 5.77 -15.32
CA LEU A 29 4.26 5.76 -15.76
C LEU A 29 5.18 5.09 -14.73
N LYS A 30 4.98 5.35 -13.43
CA LYS A 30 5.79 4.76 -12.37
C LYS A 30 5.55 3.26 -12.23
N ALA A 31 4.29 2.81 -12.22
CA ALA A 31 3.96 1.38 -12.24
C ALA A 31 4.54 0.66 -13.47
N SER A 32 4.47 1.28 -14.66
CA SER A 32 5.06 0.74 -15.89
C SER A 32 6.59 0.63 -15.83
N ALA A 33 7.24 1.61 -15.20
CA ALA A 33 8.68 1.59 -14.95
C ALA A 33 9.05 0.47 -13.99
N TYR A 34 8.27 0.25 -12.92
CA TYR A 34 8.46 -0.86 -11.99
C TYR A 34 8.25 -2.23 -12.64
N HIS A 35 7.26 -2.36 -13.53
CA HIS A 35 7.08 -3.56 -14.35
C HIS A 35 8.34 -3.90 -15.16
N SER A 36 8.89 -2.88 -15.83
CA SER A 36 10.10 -3.02 -16.65
C SER A 36 11.32 -3.34 -15.79
N LEU A 37 11.45 -2.68 -14.63
CA LEU A 37 12.52 -2.91 -13.67
C LEU A 37 12.50 -4.34 -13.13
N ILE A 38 11.34 -4.82 -12.65
CA ILE A 38 11.21 -6.18 -12.11
C ILE A 38 11.53 -7.22 -13.19
N LYS A 39 11.04 -7.04 -14.42
CA LYS A 39 11.38 -7.93 -15.55
C LYS A 39 12.89 -7.95 -15.82
N ALA A 40 13.54 -6.80 -15.82
CA ALA A 40 14.99 -6.71 -16.02
C ALA A 40 15.77 -7.41 -14.90
N LEU A 41 15.42 -7.14 -13.64
CA LEU A 41 16.04 -7.76 -12.47
C LEU A 41 15.89 -9.29 -12.48
N LYS A 42 14.68 -9.79 -12.77
CA LYS A 42 14.43 -11.24 -12.91
C LYS A 42 15.25 -11.86 -14.05
N LYS A 43 15.33 -11.18 -15.21
CA LYS A 43 16.14 -11.63 -16.36
C LYS A 43 17.63 -11.71 -16.02
N GLU A 44 18.13 -10.81 -15.17
CA GLU A 44 19.52 -10.78 -14.70
C GLU A 44 19.80 -11.74 -13.53
N GLY A 45 18.80 -12.50 -13.06
CA GLY A 45 18.97 -13.43 -11.93
C GLY A 45 19.06 -12.74 -10.56
N VAL A 46 18.57 -11.51 -10.45
CA VAL A 46 18.53 -10.77 -9.18
C VAL A 46 17.48 -11.41 -8.25
N PRO A 47 17.80 -11.68 -6.97
CA PRO A 47 16.92 -12.39 -6.04
C PRO A 47 15.84 -11.48 -5.44
N ILE A 48 14.98 -10.88 -6.28
CA ILE A 48 13.80 -10.13 -5.83
C ILE A 48 12.63 -11.09 -5.60
N ASP A 49 12.07 -11.07 -4.40
CA ASP A 49 10.94 -11.94 -4.02
C ASP A 49 9.62 -11.19 -4.05
N GLY A 50 9.63 -9.89 -3.73
CA GLY A 50 8.41 -9.12 -3.56
C GLY A 50 8.51 -7.65 -3.97
N LEU A 51 7.34 -7.03 -4.09
CA LEU A 51 7.16 -5.60 -4.27
C LEU A 51 6.19 -5.08 -3.19
N GLY A 52 6.69 -4.17 -2.35
CA GLY A 52 5.92 -3.43 -1.38
C GLY A 52 5.34 -2.18 -2.05
N ILE A 53 4.05 -1.99 -1.86
CA ILE A 53 3.32 -0.85 -2.39
C ILE A 53 2.87 -0.03 -1.19
N GLN A 54 3.48 1.14 -1.02
CA GLN A 54 3.31 1.94 0.19
C GLN A 54 1.84 2.25 0.46
N SER A 55 1.07 2.62 -0.57
CA SER A 55 -0.36 2.90 -0.45
C SER A 55 -0.66 4.14 0.41
N HIS A 56 0.15 5.20 0.25
CA HIS A 56 -0.16 6.54 0.77
C HIS A 56 -1.17 7.24 -0.13
N LEU A 57 -2.43 7.24 0.28
CA LEU A 57 -3.56 7.59 -0.58
C LEU A 57 -4.28 8.84 -0.07
N THR A 58 -5.20 9.36 -0.89
CA THR A 58 -6.01 10.54 -0.58
C THR A 58 -7.47 10.18 -0.72
N VAL A 59 -8.28 10.61 0.25
CA VAL A 59 -9.72 10.34 0.27
C VAL A 59 -10.39 10.75 -1.04
N GLY A 60 -11.16 9.84 -1.64
CA GLY A 60 -11.88 10.04 -2.91
C GLY A 60 -11.00 10.11 -4.17
N GLN A 61 -9.70 9.84 -4.07
CA GLN A 61 -8.75 9.92 -5.18
C GLN A 61 -7.98 8.61 -5.40
N LEU A 62 -8.59 7.48 -5.08
CA LEU A 62 -7.99 6.18 -5.35
C LEU A 62 -7.68 6.03 -6.85
N PRO A 63 -6.50 5.48 -7.22
CA PRO A 63 -6.25 5.17 -8.61
C PRO A 63 -7.21 4.08 -9.10
N PRO A 64 -7.58 4.09 -10.39
CA PRO A 64 -8.46 3.06 -10.94
C PRO A 64 -7.71 1.71 -11.06
N ASN A 65 -8.46 0.61 -11.12
CA ASN A 65 -7.93 -0.73 -11.42
C ASN A 65 -6.79 -1.20 -10.50
N ILE A 66 -6.89 -0.91 -9.19
CA ILE A 66 -5.87 -1.30 -8.20
C ILE A 66 -5.62 -2.80 -8.26
N LYS A 67 -6.70 -3.61 -8.13
CA LYS A 67 -6.61 -5.08 -8.16
C LYS A 67 -5.88 -5.58 -9.40
N GLU A 68 -6.28 -5.16 -10.60
CA GLU A 68 -5.67 -5.60 -11.86
C GLU A 68 -4.18 -5.22 -11.93
N ASN A 69 -3.84 -4.04 -11.40
CA ASN A 69 -2.46 -3.60 -11.32
C ASN A 69 -1.65 -4.45 -10.32
N LEU A 70 -2.17 -4.75 -9.13
CA LEU A 70 -1.55 -5.69 -8.19
C LEU A 70 -1.34 -7.07 -8.82
N GLU A 71 -2.38 -7.64 -9.44
CA GLU A 71 -2.30 -8.91 -10.16
C GLU A 71 -1.22 -8.89 -11.24
N SER A 72 -1.10 -7.77 -11.96
CA SER A 72 -0.11 -7.65 -13.04
C SER A 72 1.33 -7.79 -12.53
N PHE A 73 1.64 -7.29 -11.33
CA PHE A 73 2.95 -7.49 -10.72
C PHE A 73 3.17 -8.93 -10.27
N THR A 74 2.15 -9.58 -9.70
CA THR A 74 2.26 -11.00 -9.30
C THR A 74 2.55 -11.92 -10.48
N LYS A 75 2.08 -11.58 -11.69
CA LYS A 75 2.39 -12.29 -12.94
C LYS A 75 3.88 -12.21 -13.34
N LEU A 76 4.66 -11.32 -12.73
CA LEU A 76 6.13 -11.26 -12.88
C LEU A 76 6.88 -12.20 -11.91
N GLY A 77 6.15 -12.97 -11.09
CA GLY A 77 6.74 -13.90 -10.12
C GLY A 77 7.29 -13.20 -8.88
N VAL A 78 6.63 -12.13 -8.44
CA VAL A 78 6.89 -11.47 -7.15
C VAL A 78 5.64 -11.50 -6.28
N GLU A 79 5.82 -11.59 -4.97
CA GLU A 79 4.79 -11.33 -3.96
C GLU A 79 4.46 -9.82 -3.91
N ILE A 80 3.27 -9.48 -3.46
CA ILE A 80 2.84 -8.11 -3.22
C ILE A 80 2.51 -7.95 -1.74
N ALA A 81 2.80 -6.78 -1.18
CA ALA A 81 2.29 -6.37 0.11
C ALA A 81 1.92 -4.89 0.07
N LEU A 82 0.81 -4.51 0.72
CA LEU A 82 0.57 -3.11 1.06
C LEU A 82 1.37 -2.80 2.31
N THR A 83 2.32 -1.87 2.25
CA THR A 83 3.37 -1.75 3.28
C THR A 83 3.17 -0.58 4.23
N GLU A 84 2.48 0.48 3.82
CA GLU A 84 2.43 1.75 4.54
C GLU A 84 1.05 2.44 4.37
N LEU A 85 -0.03 1.66 4.41
CA LEU A 85 -1.37 2.15 4.07
C LEU A 85 -1.87 3.24 5.02
N ASP A 86 -2.11 4.42 4.47
CA ASP A 86 -2.85 5.53 5.07
C ASP A 86 -3.69 6.25 4.01
N ILE A 87 -4.84 6.81 4.39
CA ILE A 87 -5.74 7.51 3.45
C ILE A 87 -6.08 8.89 4.02
N ARG A 88 -5.27 9.90 3.71
CA ARG A 88 -5.38 11.22 4.32
C ARG A 88 -6.60 12.02 3.85
N ILE A 89 -7.06 12.89 4.74
CA ILE A 89 -8.19 13.81 4.57
C ILE A 89 -7.69 15.25 4.66
N THR A 90 -8.17 16.14 3.77
CA THR A 90 -8.01 17.59 3.94
C THR A 90 -8.85 18.06 5.12
N LEU A 91 -8.22 18.68 6.12
CA LEU A 91 -8.85 19.06 7.38
C LEU A 91 -9.68 20.35 7.24
N PRO A 92 -10.76 20.51 8.04
CA PRO A 92 -11.27 19.55 9.03
C PRO A 92 -12.00 18.37 8.36
N SER A 93 -11.91 17.18 8.95
CA SER A 93 -12.71 16.05 8.49
C SER A 93 -14.21 16.31 8.70
N THR A 94 -15.03 15.76 7.80
CA THR A 94 -16.49 15.79 7.88
C THR A 94 -17.03 14.36 7.90
N PRO A 95 -18.28 14.13 8.33
CA PRO A 95 -18.91 12.81 8.25
C PRO A 95 -18.88 12.21 6.83
N GLU A 96 -19.01 13.03 5.80
CA GLU A 96 -18.94 12.61 4.40
C GLU A 96 -17.54 12.15 4.01
N LEU A 97 -16.50 12.89 4.42
CA LEU A 97 -15.10 12.52 4.18
C LEU A 97 -14.74 11.23 4.93
N LEU A 98 -15.20 11.06 6.17
CA LEU A 98 -14.98 9.82 6.94
C LEU A 98 -15.73 8.62 6.33
N ALA A 99 -16.94 8.85 5.80
CA ALA A 99 -17.68 7.81 5.09
C ALA A 99 -17.02 7.43 3.76
N GLN A 100 -16.43 8.40 3.04
CA GLN A 100 -15.66 8.12 1.83
C GLN A 100 -14.36 7.37 2.17
N GLN A 101 -13.63 7.80 3.21
CA GLN A 101 -12.44 7.12 3.69
C GLN A 101 -12.72 5.66 4.05
N ARG A 102 -13.88 5.35 4.68
CA ARG A 102 -14.29 3.96 4.92
C ARG A 102 -14.34 3.14 3.63
N LYS A 103 -15.00 3.67 2.59
CA LYS A 103 -15.11 2.99 1.28
C LYS A 103 -13.76 2.83 0.62
N ASP A 104 -12.88 3.82 0.77
CA ASP A 104 -11.55 3.77 0.18
C ASP A 104 -10.69 2.70 0.85
N TYR A 105 -10.73 2.60 2.19
CA TYR A 105 -10.10 1.50 2.93
C TYR A 105 -10.66 0.14 2.51
N GLU A 106 -11.98 -0.01 2.44
CA GLU A 106 -12.62 -1.24 1.96
C GLU A 106 -12.12 -1.65 0.57
N THR A 107 -12.10 -0.71 -0.37
CA THR A 107 -11.66 -0.93 -1.76
C THR A 107 -10.21 -1.40 -1.84
N VAL A 108 -9.30 -0.73 -1.13
CA VAL A 108 -7.86 -1.04 -1.17
C VAL A 108 -7.55 -2.38 -0.50
N ILE A 109 -8.21 -2.67 0.64
CA ILE A 109 -8.05 -3.92 1.37
C ILE A 109 -8.63 -5.09 0.57
N SER A 110 -9.84 -4.96 0.02
CA SER A 110 -10.45 -5.99 -0.86
C SER A 110 -9.56 -6.26 -2.08
N ALA A 111 -9.02 -5.20 -2.71
CA ALA A 111 -8.14 -5.37 -3.87
C ALA A 111 -6.90 -6.24 -3.53
N CYS A 112 -6.25 -6.05 -2.39
CA CYS A 112 -5.16 -6.95 -1.98
C CYS A 112 -5.70 -8.33 -1.58
N ASN A 113 -6.77 -8.42 -0.80
CA ASN A 113 -7.35 -9.69 -0.32
C ASN A 113 -7.73 -10.64 -1.45
N GLU A 114 -8.24 -10.10 -2.57
CA GLU A 114 -8.64 -10.88 -3.74
C GLU A 114 -7.47 -11.31 -4.63
N VAL A 115 -6.29 -10.70 -4.49
CA VAL A 115 -5.09 -11.07 -5.26
C VAL A 115 -4.31 -12.14 -4.51
N LYS A 116 -4.34 -13.37 -5.03
CA LYS A 116 -3.63 -14.54 -4.43
C LYS A 116 -2.15 -14.30 -4.11
N GLY A 117 -1.47 -13.42 -4.84
CA GLY A 117 -0.06 -13.07 -4.60
C GLY A 117 0.16 -11.85 -3.69
N CYS A 118 -0.90 -11.21 -3.20
CA CYS A 118 -0.82 -10.19 -2.16
C CYS A 118 -0.86 -10.86 -0.80
N ILE A 119 0.23 -10.77 -0.05
CA ILE A 119 0.50 -11.60 1.13
C ILE A 119 0.29 -10.89 2.46
N GLY A 120 0.04 -9.57 2.43
CA GLY A 120 -0.06 -8.79 3.66
C GLY A 120 -0.37 -7.33 3.41
N MET A 121 -0.90 -6.70 4.46
CA MET A 121 -1.29 -5.30 4.49
C MET A 121 -0.85 -4.72 5.83
N THR A 122 -0.13 -3.60 5.80
CA THR A 122 0.35 -2.88 6.98
C THR A 122 -0.11 -1.43 6.88
N VAL A 123 -0.74 -0.90 7.92
CA VAL A 123 -1.07 0.52 8.04
C VAL A 123 0.11 1.31 8.59
N TRP A 124 0.31 2.54 8.13
CA TRP A 124 1.45 3.37 8.56
C TRP A 124 1.16 4.13 9.86
N ASP A 125 1.30 3.39 10.96
CA ASP A 125 0.70 3.66 12.26
C ASP A 125 -0.83 3.51 12.26
N PHE A 126 -1.41 3.23 13.42
CA PHE A 126 -2.82 2.86 13.54
C PHE A 126 -3.70 4.01 14.07
N THR A 127 -3.11 5.06 14.66
CA THR A 127 -3.83 6.20 15.24
C THR A 127 -3.37 7.52 14.63
N ASP A 128 -4.33 8.42 14.39
CA ASP A 128 -4.10 9.77 13.91
C ASP A 128 -3.12 10.55 14.81
N LYS A 129 -3.09 10.22 16.11
CA LYS A 129 -2.27 10.88 17.13
C LYS A 129 -0.78 10.93 16.80
N TYR A 130 -0.28 9.90 16.13
CA TYR A 130 1.13 9.73 15.82
C TYR A 130 1.39 9.62 14.32
N SER A 131 0.36 9.86 13.50
CA SER A 131 0.50 9.85 12.05
C SER A 131 1.53 10.89 11.61
N TRP A 132 2.37 10.50 10.66
CA TRP A 132 3.33 11.39 10.02
C TRP A 132 2.66 12.44 9.11
N ILE A 133 1.40 12.22 8.72
CA ILE A 133 0.72 13.00 7.68
C ILE A 133 0.69 14.51 7.98
N PRO A 134 0.30 14.99 9.17
CA PRO A 134 0.26 16.43 9.43
C PRO A 134 1.63 17.11 9.35
N GLY A 135 2.71 16.36 9.61
CA GLY A 135 4.09 16.85 9.49
C GLY A 135 4.60 16.94 8.05
N SER A 136 4.12 16.05 7.18
CA SER A 136 4.51 15.98 5.76
C SER A 136 3.58 16.79 4.84
N PHE A 137 2.29 16.87 5.17
CA PHE A 137 1.23 17.47 4.36
C PHE A 137 0.43 18.47 5.20
N PRO A 138 0.87 19.74 5.27
CA PRO A 138 0.19 20.76 6.06
C PRO A 138 -1.28 20.94 5.65
N GLY A 139 -2.19 20.84 6.61
CA GLY A 139 -3.63 20.93 6.38
C GLY A 139 -4.30 19.60 6.05
N GLU A 140 -3.55 18.50 6.01
CA GLU A 140 -4.07 17.14 5.85
C GLU A 140 -3.80 16.31 7.11
N GLY A 141 -4.65 15.31 7.35
CA GLY A 141 -4.59 14.48 8.55
C GLY A 141 -5.66 13.40 8.54
N ASP A 142 -6.08 12.98 9.73
CA ASP A 142 -7.12 11.99 9.97
C ASP A 142 -7.00 10.76 9.06
N ALA A 143 -5.78 10.27 8.84
CA ALA A 143 -5.48 9.28 7.80
C ALA A 143 -5.61 7.83 8.27
N CYS A 144 -5.52 7.58 9.57
CA CYS A 144 -5.46 6.25 10.19
C CYS A 144 -6.85 5.75 10.61
N PRO A 145 -7.02 4.45 10.96
CA PRO A 145 -8.33 3.92 11.34
C PRO A 145 -8.76 4.21 12.79
N TRP A 146 -7.91 4.79 13.63
CA TRP A 146 -8.23 5.31 14.96
C TRP A 146 -7.93 6.80 15.07
N ASP A 147 -8.77 7.52 15.82
CA ASP A 147 -8.58 8.95 16.07
C ASP A 147 -7.51 9.24 17.16
N ASP A 148 -7.31 10.52 17.46
CA ASP A 148 -6.36 11.01 18.47
C ASP A 148 -6.66 10.52 19.90
N ASN A 149 -7.91 10.11 20.15
CA ASN A 149 -8.39 9.58 21.43
C ASN A 149 -8.44 8.05 21.45
N LEU A 150 -7.81 7.40 20.46
CA LEU A 150 -7.77 5.95 20.30
C LEU A 150 -9.17 5.33 20.15
N GLN A 151 -10.13 6.09 19.64
CA GLN A 151 -11.45 5.57 19.26
C GLN A 151 -11.42 5.14 17.80
N ARG A 152 -12.12 4.04 17.50
CA ARG A 152 -12.23 3.53 16.12
C ARG A 152 -13.01 4.52 15.26
N LYS A 153 -12.45 4.82 14.09
CA LYS A 153 -13.12 5.59 13.03
C LYS A 153 -13.88 4.64 12.09
N PRO A 154 -14.78 5.16 11.23
CA PRO A 154 -15.45 4.36 10.20
C PRO A 154 -14.50 3.56 9.30
N ALA A 155 -13.27 4.06 9.07
CA ALA A 155 -12.21 3.36 8.35
C ALA A 155 -11.89 1.96 8.91
N PHE A 156 -11.97 1.77 10.24
CA PHE A 156 -11.79 0.45 10.85
C PHE A 156 -12.79 -0.58 10.34
N LEU A 157 -14.05 -0.17 10.12
CA LEU A 157 -15.06 -1.05 9.53
C LEU A 157 -14.78 -1.33 8.05
N GLY A 158 -14.28 -0.35 7.31
CA GLY A 158 -13.86 -0.56 5.92
C GLY A 158 -12.78 -1.63 5.79
N ILE A 159 -11.82 -1.66 6.73
CA ILE A 159 -10.80 -2.73 6.78
C ILE A 159 -11.44 -4.10 7.02
N ILE A 160 -12.38 -4.20 7.97
CA ILE A 160 -13.08 -5.47 8.25
C ILE A 160 -13.87 -5.93 7.03
N ASP A 161 -14.61 -5.03 6.40
CA ASP A 161 -15.45 -5.33 5.24
C ASP A 161 -14.57 -5.82 4.07
N GLY A 162 -13.45 -5.14 3.80
CA GLY A 162 -12.50 -5.54 2.74
C GLY A 162 -11.81 -6.89 2.98
N LEU A 163 -11.58 -7.28 4.25
CA LEU A 163 -11.03 -8.60 4.59
C LEU A 163 -12.05 -9.74 4.42
N ASN A 164 -13.34 -9.42 4.41
CA ASN A 164 -14.44 -10.39 4.27
C ASN A 164 -15.05 -10.44 2.86
N ALA A 165 -14.45 -9.72 1.89
CA ALA A 165 -14.87 -9.69 0.50
C ALA A 165 -14.64 -11.04 -0.22
#